data_AF-A0A1Q7E821-F1
#
_entry.id   AF-A0A1Q7E821-F1
#
_cell.length_a   1.000
_cell.length_b   1.000
_cell.length_c   1.000
_cell.angle_alpha   90.00
_cell.angle_beta   90.00
_cell.angle_gamma   90.00
#
_symmetry.space_group_name_H-M   'P 1'
#
loop_
_entity.id
_entity.type
_entity.pdbx_description
1 polymer ?
#
loop_
_entity_poly.entity_id
_entity_poly.type
_entity_poly.pdbx_seq_one_letter_code
_entity_poly.pdbx_strand_id
1 'polypeptide(L)'
;MHAAATWDDGGVPYLVAAIVAAIAAVVGWLARPLSPDPAQRRELIEAVNAVDRELAANLELTSMFDQTKQAVTLENGEFARYRETLERNAGPTAAAIAALYERISEAETAMERRGPANSLRPEDRSLIEGWEGDARVAQRSLRDVLSARPRAGWPAVSARLHERFARR
;
A
#
# COMPACT_ATOMS: atom_id res chain seq x y z
N MET A 1 -45.19 44.53 -41.15
CA MET A 1 -45.29 44.09 -39.74
C MET A 1 -44.33 42.94 -39.55
N HIS A 2 -43.22 43.15 -38.83
CA HIS A 2 -42.26 42.10 -38.50
C HIS A 2 -42.79 41.31 -37.28
N ALA A 3 -43.14 40.05 -37.47
CA ALA A 3 -43.35 39.14 -36.35
C ALA A 3 -41.96 38.80 -35.77
N ALA A 4 -41.66 39.35 -34.60
CA ALA A 4 -40.53 38.91 -33.81
C ALA A 4 -40.75 37.44 -33.44
N ALA A 5 -39.77 36.59 -33.73
CA ALA A 5 -39.76 35.21 -33.25
C ALA A 5 -39.67 35.26 -31.71
N THR A 6 -40.82 35.20 -31.05
CA THR A 6 -40.88 34.94 -29.61
C THR A 6 -40.39 33.52 -29.45
N TRP A 7 -39.17 33.37 -28.94
CA TRP A 7 -38.67 32.11 -28.42
C TRP A 7 -39.75 31.56 -27.50
N ASP A 8 -40.26 30.38 -27.84
CA ASP A 8 -41.32 29.69 -27.11
C ASP A 8 -40.82 29.44 -25.67
N ASP A 9 -41.34 30.22 -24.71
CA ASP A 9 -41.04 30.12 -23.27
C ASP A 9 -41.37 28.72 -22.71
N GLY A 10 -42.09 27.88 -23.45
CA GLY A 10 -42.35 26.49 -23.10
C GLY A 10 -41.14 25.57 -23.18
N GLY A 11 -40.14 25.86 -24.01
CA GLY A 11 -38.97 24.98 -24.24
C GLY A 11 -37.76 25.24 -23.34
N VAL A 12 -37.60 26.49 -22.90
CA VAL A 12 -36.51 26.95 -22.03
C VAL A 12 -36.37 26.14 -20.73
N PRO A 13 -37.45 25.84 -19.97
CA PRO A 13 -37.33 25.03 -18.75
C PRO A 13 -36.85 23.59 -19.01
N TYR A 14 -37.23 22.98 -20.14
CA TYR A 14 -36.76 21.65 -20.51
C TYR A 14 -35.29 21.65 -20.93
N LEU A 15 -34.84 22.71 -21.60
CA LEU A 15 -33.46 22.89 -22.03
C LEU A 15 -32.54 23.13 -20.82
N VAL A 16 -32.98 23.96 -19.87
CA VAL A 16 -32.29 24.16 -18.59
C VAL A 16 -32.26 22.86 -17.78
N ALA A 17 -33.37 22.13 -17.69
CA ALA A 17 -33.42 20.84 -17.00
C ALA A 17 -32.48 19.80 -17.64
N ALA A 18 -32.40 19.75 -18.97
CA ALA A 18 -31.50 18.86 -19.69
C ALA A 18 -30.02 19.20 -19.44
N ILE A 19 -29.68 20.49 -19.41
CA ILE A 19 -28.33 20.96 -19.09
C ILE A 19 -27.97 20.62 -17.64
N VAL A 20 -28.86 20.89 -16.68
CA VAL A 20 -28.63 20.57 -15.26
C VAL A 20 -28.50 19.06 -15.06
N ALA A 21 -29.33 18.25 -15.72
CA ALA A 21 -29.23 16.80 -15.69
C ALA A 21 -27.91 16.30 -16.31
N ALA A 22 -27.47 16.87 -17.43
CA ALA A 22 -26.19 16.52 -18.05
C ALA A 22 -25.00 16.89 -17.17
N ILE A 23 -25.02 18.07 -16.54
CA ILE A 23 -24.00 18.50 -15.59
C ILE A 23 -24.00 17.59 -14.36
N ALA A 24 -25.16 17.27 -13.80
CA ALA A 24 -25.29 16.37 -12.66
C ALA A 24 -24.81 14.95 -12.99
N ALA A 25 -25.09 14.46 -14.20
CA ALA A 25 -24.60 13.16 -14.67
C ALA A 25 -23.08 13.15 -14.86
N VAL A 26 -22.50 14.22 -15.42
CA VAL A 26 -21.04 14.36 -15.55
C VAL A 26 -20.39 14.47 -14.18
N VAL A 27 -20.92 15.29 -13.28
CA VAL A 27 -20.44 15.43 -11.90
C VAL A 27 -20.56 14.11 -11.14
N GLY A 28 -21.67 13.40 -11.28
CA GLY A 28 -21.87 12.07 -10.67
C GLY A 28 -20.92 11.02 -11.24
N TRP A 29 -20.66 11.05 -12.54
CA TRP A 29 -19.70 10.17 -13.21
C TRP A 29 -18.26 10.49 -12.78
N LEU A 30 -17.90 11.77 -12.67
CA LEU A 30 -16.60 12.26 -12.20
C LEU A 30 -16.37 11.97 -10.71
N ALA A 31 -17.42 12.10 -9.89
CA ALA A 31 -17.38 11.78 -8.47
C ALA A 31 -17.34 10.27 -8.18
N ARG A 32 -17.65 9.43 -9.19
CA ARG A 32 -17.57 7.98 -9.06
C ARG A 32 -16.12 7.61 -8.72
N PRO A 33 -15.86 6.95 -7.58
CA PRO A 33 -14.50 6.61 -7.17
C PRO A 33 -13.82 5.82 -8.29
N LEU A 34 -12.55 6.13 -8.54
CA LEU A 34 -11.69 5.24 -9.30
C LEU A 34 -11.47 4.01 -8.42
N SER A 35 -12.36 3.01 -8.54
CA SER A 35 -12.06 1.71 -7.97
C SER A 35 -10.76 1.24 -8.63
N PRO A 36 -9.71 0.92 -7.86
CA PRO A 36 -8.52 0.30 -8.43
C PRO A 36 -8.94 -0.97 -9.17
N ASP A 37 -8.25 -1.28 -10.26
CA ASP A 37 -8.48 -2.47 -11.06
C ASP A 37 -8.61 -3.70 -10.12
N PRO A 38 -9.74 -4.43 -10.16
CA PRO A 38 -9.96 -5.55 -9.24
C PRO A 38 -8.91 -6.65 -9.38
N ALA A 39 -8.21 -6.75 -10.52
CA ALA A 39 -7.09 -7.67 -10.68
C ALA A 39 -5.86 -7.16 -9.90
N GLN A 40 -5.47 -5.89 -10.10
CA GLN A 40 -4.35 -5.27 -9.36
C GLN A 40 -4.59 -5.26 -7.84
N ARG A 41 -5.84 -5.02 -7.40
CA ARG A 41 -6.17 -5.07 -5.96
C ARG A 41 -6.02 -6.48 -5.39
N ARG A 42 -6.37 -7.52 -6.15
CA ARG A 42 -6.18 -8.91 -5.73
C ARG A 42 -4.69 -9.26 -5.63
N GLU A 43 -3.91 -8.87 -6.62
CA GLU A 43 -2.45 -9.05 -6.64
C GLU A 43 -1.78 -8.34 -5.45
N LEU A 44 -2.20 -7.12 -5.13
CA LEU A 44 -1.70 -6.39 -3.96
C LEU A 44 -2.06 -7.10 -2.65
N ILE A 45 -3.28 -7.60 -2.50
CA ILE A 45 -3.70 -8.34 -1.30
C ILE A 45 -2.86 -9.61 -1.14
N GLU A 46 -2.62 -10.34 -2.23
CA GLU A 46 -1.76 -11.52 -2.23
C GLU A 46 -0.33 -11.18 -1.80
N ALA A 47 0.26 -10.16 -2.42
CA ALA A 47 1.60 -9.67 -2.10
C ALA A 47 1.74 -9.26 -0.62
N VAL A 48 0.79 -8.44 -0.12
CA VAL A 48 0.81 -7.99 1.27
C VAL A 48 0.68 -9.16 2.24
N ASN A 49 -0.24 -10.09 1.98
CA ASN A 49 -0.45 -11.24 2.86
C ASN A 49 0.75 -12.21 2.85
N ALA A 50 1.42 -12.38 1.71
CA ALA A 50 2.61 -13.21 1.62
C ALA A 50 3.75 -12.62 2.47
N VAL A 51 4.03 -11.32 2.32
CA VAL A 51 5.09 -10.64 3.08
C VAL A 51 4.72 -10.51 4.57
N ASP A 52 3.45 -10.26 4.93
CA ASP A 52 3.02 -10.21 6.33
C ASP A 52 3.23 -11.57 7.03
N ARG A 53 2.95 -12.68 6.35
CA ARG A 53 3.20 -14.04 6.86
C ARG A 53 4.69 -14.35 7.01
N GLU A 54 5.52 -13.99 6.03
CA GLU A 54 6.98 -14.13 6.12
C GLU A 54 7.53 -13.33 7.30
N LEU A 55 7.12 -12.07 7.46
CA LEU A 55 7.49 -11.25 8.63
C LEU A 55 7.01 -11.88 9.95
N ALA A 56 5.82 -12.48 9.97
CA ALA A 56 5.30 -13.14 11.17
C ALA A 56 6.14 -14.37 11.53
N ALA A 57 6.51 -15.19 10.54
CA ALA A 57 7.37 -16.35 10.73
C ALA A 57 8.76 -15.93 11.23
N ASN A 58 9.36 -14.89 10.66
CA ASN A 58 10.64 -14.38 11.12
C ASN A 58 10.58 -13.84 12.56
N LEU A 59 9.50 -13.12 12.93
CA LEU A 59 9.29 -12.67 14.32
C LEU A 59 9.08 -13.84 15.30
N GLU A 60 8.48 -14.94 14.85
CA GLU A 60 8.39 -16.16 15.64
C GLU A 60 9.78 -16.79 15.83
N LEU A 61 10.60 -16.85 14.77
CA LEU A 61 11.98 -17.32 14.86
C LEU A 61 12.82 -16.49 15.82
N THR A 62 12.71 -15.16 15.83
CA THR A 62 13.45 -14.32 16.78
C THR A 62 12.96 -14.52 18.23
N SER A 63 11.65 -14.71 18.42
CA SER A 63 11.07 -15.08 19.73
C SER A 63 11.56 -16.45 20.21
N MET A 64 11.65 -17.44 19.32
CA MET A 64 12.23 -18.75 19.63
C MET A 64 13.72 -18.65 19.94
N PHE A 65 14.46 -17.80 19.22
CA PHE A 65 15.85 -17.49 19.55
C PHE A 65 15.96 -16.92 20.96
N ASP A 66 15.06 -16.04 21.40
CA ASP A 66 15.13 -15.48 22.75
C ASP A 66 14.98 -16.57 23.84
N GLN A 67 14.15 -17.60 23.58
CA GLN A 67 13.95 -18.70 24.53
C GLN A 67 15.09 -19.73 24.48
N THR A 68 15.52 -20.13 23.29
CA THR A 68 16.42 -21.28 23.08
C THR A 68 17.89 -20.86 22.99
N LYS A 69 18.14 -19.59 22.66
CA LYS A 69 19.44 -19.06 22.28
C LYS A 69 20.09 -19.85 21.14
N GLN A 70 19.30 -20.46 20.26
CA GLN A 70 19.76 -21.08 19.01
C GLN A 70 19.58 -20.11 17.86
N ALA A 71 20.60 -19.93 17.01
CA ALA A 71 20.58 -18.95 15.93
C ALA A 71 19.61 -19.45 14.87
N VAL A 72 18.91 -18.49 14.29
CA VAL A 72 17.92 -18.71 13.26
C VAL A 72 18.35 -17.94 12.04
N THR A 73 17.95 -18.45 10.88
CA THR A 73 18.08 -17.75 9.60
C THR A 73 16.72 -17.15 9.27
N LEU A 74 16.70 -15.88 8.92
CA LEU A 74 15.48 -15.15 8.57
C LEU A 74 15.29 -15.17 7.05
N GLU A 75 14.05 -15.30 6.61
CA GLU A 75 13.70 -15.40 5.19
C GLU A 75 13.26 -14.04 4.61
N ASN A 76 13.48 -13.82 3.31
CA ASN A 76 13.03 -12.63 2.57
C ASN A 76 12.57 -12.94 1.13
N GLY A 77 12.25 -14.21 0.86
CA GLY A 77 11.92 -14.70 -0.48
C GLY A 77 10.60 -14.16 -1.02
N GLU A 78 9.58 -14.03 -0.17
CA GLU A 78 8.27 -13.49 -0.55
C GLU A 78 8.37 -12.01 -0.90
N PHE A 79 9.15 -11.23 -0.15
CA PHE A 79 9.37 -9.84 -0.51
C PHE A 79 10.16 -9.70 -1.81
N ALA A 80 11.20 -10.50 -2.03
CA ALA A 80 11.93 -10.49 -3.31
C ALA A 80 10.99 -10.82 -4.48
N ARG A 81 10.07 -11.77 -4.30
CA ARG A 81 9.07 -12.17 -5.29
C ARG A 81 8.04 -11.08 -5.59
N TYR A 82 7.56 -10.38 -4.57
CA TYR A 82 6.47 -9.38 -4.69
C TYR A 82 6.95 -7.93 -4.69
N ARG A 83 8.26 -7.68 -4.73
CA ARG A 83 8.87 -6.34 -4.67
C ARG A 83 8.24 -5.38 -5.67
N GLU A 84 8.14 -5.76 -6.94
CA GLU A 84 7.60 -4.87 -7.99
C GLU A 84 6.13 -4.50 -7.71
N THR A 85 5.31 -5.47 -7.32
CA THR A 85 3.89 -5.24 -6.97
C THR A 85 3.77 -4.26 -5.80
N LEU A 86 4.61 -4.40 -4.77
CA LEU A 86 4.62 -3.51 -3.61
C LEU A 86 5.19 -2.12 -3.94
N GLU A 87 6.23 -2.01 -4.76
CA GLU A 87 6.79 -0.71 -5.16
C GLU A 87 5.77 0.11 -5.96
N ARG A 88 5.03 -0.53 -6.89
CA ARG A 88 4.01 0.12 -7.70
C ARG A 88 2.84 0.65 -6.89
N ASN A 89 2.42 -0.08 -5.86
CA ASN A 89 1.16 0.20 -5.13
C ASN A 89 1.36 0.79 -3.73
N ALA A 90 2.52 0.57 -3.12
CA ALA A 90 2.84 0.86 -1.73
C ALA A 90 4.32 1.26 -1.56
N GLY A 91 4.84 2.09 -2.47
CA GLY A 91 6.25 2.49 -2.54
C GLY A 91 6.94 2.81 -1.21
N PRO A 92 6.38 3.68 -0.34
CA PRO A 92 6.98 3.95 0.97
C PRO A 92 7.10 2.71 1.87
N THR A 93 6.07 1.86 1.89
CA THR A 93 6.07 0.60 2.65
C THR A 93 7.08 -0.39 2.05
N ALA A 94 7.15 -0.49 0.73
CA ALA A 94 8.12 -1.34 0.03
C ALA A 94 9.56 -0.93 0.35
N ALA A 95 9.86 0.37 0.37
CA ALA A 95 11.17 0.90 0.73
C ALA A 95 11.53 0.61 2.20
N ALA A 96 10.57 0.77 3.12
CA ALA A 96 10.78 0.44 4.53
C ALA A 96 11.06 -1.06 4.75
N ILE A 97 10.35 -1.94 4.05
CA ILE A 97 10.57 -3.39 4.11
C ILE A 97 11.93 -3.77 3.48
N ALA A 98 12.31 -3.14 2.37
CA ALA A 98 13.63 -3.34 1.77
C ALA A 98 14.74 -2.99 2.77
N ALA A 99 14.66 -1.83 3.41
CA ALA A 99 15.65 -1.40 4.42
C ALA A 99 15.65 -2.30 5.67
N LEU A 100 14.50 -2.87 6.05
CA LEU A 100 14.43 -3.88 7.10
C LEU A 100 15.19 -5.15 6.71
N TYR A 101 14.97 -5.65 5.50
CA TYR A 101 15.58 -6.88 5.03
C TYR A 101 17.07 -6.75 4.70
N GLU A 102 17.55 -5.56 4.35
CA GLU A 102 19.00 -5.28 4.26
C GLU A 102 19.74 -5.50 5.59
N ARG A 103 19.04 -5.39 6.72
CA ARG A 103 19.61 -5.59 8.07
C ARG A 103 19.44 -7.02 8.62
N ILE A 104 18.87 -7.96 7.87
CA ILE A 104 18.75 -9.36 8.31
C ILE A 104 20.13 -9.91 8.72
N SER A 105 21.14 -9.73 7.86
CA SER A 105 22.47 -10.32 8.11
C SER A 105 23.12 -9.78 9.38
N GLU A 106 22.84 -8.52 9.75
CA GLU A 106 23.33 -7.94 11.02
C GLU A 106 22.66 -8.61 12.22
N ALA A 107 21.34 -8.83 12.16
CA ALA A 107 20.58 -9.52 13.21
C ALA A 107 21.02 -10.99 13.34
N GLU A 108 21.18 -11.71 12.23
CA GLU A 108 21.67 -13.10 12.21
C GLU A 108 23.09 -13.20 12.79
N THR A 109 24.00 -12.33 12.35
CA THR A 109 25.37 -12.28 12.88
C THR A 109 25.39 -11.95 14.37
N ALA A 110 24.48 -11.10 14.85
CA ALA A 110 24.32 -10.82 16.27
C ALA A 110 23.84 -12.05 17.05
N MET A 111 22.89 -12.82 16.49
CA MET A 111 22.42 -14.08 17.06
C MET A 111 23.53 -15.14 17.15
N GLU A 112 24.44 -15.17 16.17
CA GLU A 112 25.57 -16.09 16.14
C GLU A 112 26.67 -15.75 17.17
N ARG A 113 26.89 -14.46 17.46
CA ARG A 113 27.99 -13.95 18.30
C ARG A 113 27.84 -14.15 19.82
N ARG A 114 27.10 -15.19 20.23
CA ARG A 114 26.82 -15.54 21.64
C ARG A 114 28.10 -15.70 22.46
N GLY A 115 28.09 -15.14 23.66
CA GLY A 115 29.15 -15.30 24.65
C GLY A 115 29.06 -16.63 25.42
N PRO A 116 29.96 -16.84 26.39
CA PRO A 116 29.93 -17.99 27.27
C PRO A 116 28.54 -18.19 27.92
N ALA A 117 28.12 -19.46 28.02
CA ALA A 117 26.80 -19.85 28.55
C ALA A 117 25.59 -19.24 27.80
N ASN A 118 25.69 -19.05 26.47
CA ASN A 118 24.63 -18.50 25.63
C ASN A 118 24.19 -17.07 26.01
N SER A 119 25.11 -16.30 26.59
CA SER A 119 24.87 -14.90 26.92
C SER A 119 24.92 -14.01 25.67
N LEU A 120 24.05 -13.01 25.60
CA LEU A 120 24.07 -11.98 24.57
C LEU A 120 24.69 -10.70 25.12
N ARG A 121 25.65 -10.16 24.38
CA ARG A 121 26.17 -8.82 24.64
C ARG A 121 25.06 -7.77 24.45
N PRO A 122 25.07 -6.67 25.20
CA PRO A 122 24.06 -5.61 25.05
C PRO A 122 23.93 -5.08 23.61
N GLU A 123 25.04 -4.96 22.90
CA GLU A 123 25.06 -4.47 21.52
C GLU A 123 24.35 -5.46 20.58
N ASP A 124 24.65 -6.76 20.73
CA ASP A 124 24.04 -7.82 19.92
C ASP A 124 22.53 -7.94 20.21
N ARG A 125 22.14 -7.79 21.48
CA ARG A 125 20.73 -7.70 21.87
C ARG A 125 20.03 -6.52 21.20
N SER A 126 20.66 -5.35 21.19
CA SER A 126 20.06 -4.14 20.60
C SER A 126 19.83 -4.26 19.09
N LEU A 127 20.71 -4.97 18.37
CA LEU A 127 20.53 -5.24 16.94
C LEU A 127 19.32 -6.13 16.67
N ILE A 128 19.16 -7.20 17.46
CA ILE A 128 18.04 -8.14 17.33
C ILE A 128 16.72 -7.44 17.70
N GLU A 129 16.66 -6.79 18.87
CA GLU A 129 15.47 -6.07 19.33
C GLU A 129 15.08 -4.92 18.38
N GLY A 130 16.08 -4.21 17.84
CA GLY A 130 15.86 -3.16 16.83
C GLY A 130 15.24 -3.74 15.56
N TRP A 131 15.79 -4.83 15.04
CA TRP A 131 15.24 -5.52 13.88
C TRP A 131 13.80 -5.99 14.12
N GLU A 132 13.50 -6.59 15.28
CA GLU A 132 12.13 -7.01 15.61
C GLU A 132 11.16 -5.82 15.73
N GLY A 133 11.61 -4.73 16.33
CA GLY A 133 10.82 -3.50 16.47
C GLY A 133 10.41 -2.97 15.11
N ASP A 134 11.37 -2.90 14.18
CA ASP A 134 11.15 -2.43 12.83
C ASP A 134 10.29 -3.41 12.01
N ALA A 135 10.45 -4.72 12.20
CA ALA A 135 9.58 -5.74 11.60
C ALA A 135 8.12 -5.58 12.04
N ARG A 136 7.86 -5.30 13.33
CA ARG A 136 6.51 -5.02 13.84
C ARG A 136 5.93 -3.72 13.27
N VAL A 137 6.76 -2.70 13.05
CA VAL A 137 6.36 -1.45 12.38
C VAL A 137 6.01 -1.71 10.91
N ALA A 138 6.82 -2.51 10.21
CA ALA A 138 6.59 -2.88 8.82
C ALA A 138 5.29 -3.69 8.65
N GLN A 139 5.01 -4.67 9.52
CA GLN A 139 3.74 -5.40 9.53
C GLN A 139 2.52 -4.48 9.70
N ARG A 140 2.58 -3.51 10.62
CA ARG A 140 1.51 -2.52 10.78
C ARG A 140 1.32 -1.71 9.49
N SER A 141 2.42 -1.23 8.92
CA SER A 141 2.40 -0.45 7.67
C SER A 141 1.82 -1.24 6.51
N LEU A 142 2.09 -2.56 6.41
CA LEU A 142 1.50 -3.45 5.42
C LEU A 142 -0.02 -3.58 5.57
N ARG A 143 -0.51 -3.72 6.81
CA ARG A 143 -1.95 -3.80 7.09
C ARG A 143 -2.66 -2.47 6.80
N ASP A 144 -1.98 -1.36 7.00
CA ASP A 144 -2.49 -0.03 6.69
C ASP A 144 -2.64 0.19 5.17
N VAL A 145 -1.75 -0.40 4.35
CA VAL A 145 -1.86 -0.36 2.87
C VAL A 145 -3.20 -0.93 2.39
N LEU A 146 -3.64 -2.05 2.96
CA LEU A 146 -4.92 -2.67 2.58
C LEU A 146 -6.14 -1.91 3.12
N SER A 147 -5.94 -1.15 4.20
CA SER A 147 -6.98 -0.34 4.85
C SER A 147 -7.17 1.03 4.17
N ALA A 148 -6.25 1.44 3.29
CA ALA A 148 -6.33 2.71 2.57
C ALA A 148 -7.59 2.77 1.69
N ARG A 149 -8.45 3.77 1.95
CA ARG A 149 -9.72 3.96 1.24
C ARG A 149 -9.46 4.37 -0.22
N PRO A 150 -10.25 3.89 -1.20
CA PRO A 150 -10.12 4.31 -2.59
C PRO A 150 -10.20 5.83 -2.73
N ARG A 151 -9.37 6.42 -3.60
CA ARG A 151 -9.40 7.85 -3.90
C ARG A 151 -10.77 8.21 -4.47
N ALA A 152 -11.50 9.07 -3.75
CA ALA A 152 -12.79 9.63 -4.16
C ALA A 152 -12.66 11.15 -4.35
N GLY A 153 -13.54 11.73 -5.17
CA GLY A 153 -13.58 13.19 -5.38
C GLY A 153 -12.47 13.72 -6.31
N TRP A 154 -12.03 14.97 -6.07
CA TRP A 154 -11.10 15.71 -6.93
C TRP A 154 -9.80 14.95 -7.31
N PRO A 155 -9.16 14.18 -6.41
CA PRO A 155 -7.99 13.37 -6.78
C PRO A 155 -8.28 12.25 -7.79
N ALA A 156 -9.51 11.71 -7.79
CA ALA A 156 -9.93 10.72 -8.78
C ALA A 156 -10.20 11.37 -10.14
N VAL A 157 -10.72 12.60 -10.13
CA VAL A 157 -10.95 13.40 -11.34
C VAL A 157 -9.63 13.81 -12.00
N SER A 158 -8.66 14.30 -11.22
CA SER A 158 -7.35 14.70 -11.73
C SER A 158 -6.58 13.50 -12.31
N ALA A 159 -6.63 12.34 -11.66
CA ALA A 159 -6.02 11.11 -12.16
C ALA A 159 -6.63 10.68 -13.52
N ARG A 160 -7.96 10.72 -13.67
CA ARG A 160 -8.61 10.42 -14.97
C ARG A 160 -8.21 11.38 -16.07
N LEU A 161 -8.14 12.68 -15.76
CA LEU A 161 -7.73 13.68 -16.74
C LEU A 161 -6.29 13.43 -17.19
N HIS A 162 -5.37 13.19 -16.25
CA HIS A 162 -3.97 12.91 -16.54
C HIS A 162 -3.80 11.66 -17.42
N GLU A 163 -4.51 10.57 -17.10
CA GLU A 163 -4.45 9.30 -17.84
C GLU A 163 -5.06 9.39 -19.26
N ARG A 164 -5.97 10.33 -19.49
CA ARG A 164 -6.55 10.62 -20.82
C ARG A 164 -5.63 11.50 -21.66
N PHE A 165 -4.90 12.43 -21.05
CA PHE A 165 -3.90 13.24 -21.75
C PHE A 165 -2.60 12.47 -22.02
N ALA A 166 -2.22 11.52 -21.17
CA ALA A 166 -1.06 10.65 -21.38
C ALA A 166 -1.24 9.60 -22.51
N ARG A 167 -2.49 9.38 -22.96
CA ARG A 167 -2.83 8.45 -24.05
C ARG A 167 -2.98 9.12 -25.42
N ARG A 168 -2.69 10.41 -25.54
CA ARG A 168 -2.65 11.17 -26.81
C ARG A 168 -1.21 11.55 -27.12
#